data_AF-A0A1I5WHY4-F1
#
_entry.id   AF-A0A1I5WHY4-F1
#
_cell.length_a   1.000
_cell.length_b   1.000
_cell.length_c   1.000
_cell.angle_alpha   90.00
_cell.angle_beta   90.00
_cell.angle_gamma   90.00
#
_symmetry.space_group_name_H-M   'P 1'
#
loop_
_entity.id
_entity.type
_entity.pdbx_description
1 polymer ?
#
loop_
_entity_poly.entity_id
_entity_poly.type
_entity_poly.pdbx_seq_one_letter_code
_entity_poly.pdbx_strand_id
1 'polypeptide(L)'
;MSNQLPPPLLCMRLPVVFTAAAWRGAVLLNPAVDSAQALEDRLRYVLRAAFEAILGYPRDPHVDFEMIQTAPKGHPQDCQWLQLHVSLVQEPEQPVALLISLPREHQD
;
A
#
# COMPACT_ATOMS: atom_id res chain seq x y z
N MET A 1 21.94 10.15 -3.95
CA MET A 1 21.20 10.86 -2.87
C MET A 1 20.49 9.79 -2.06
N SER A 2 20.55 9.82 -0.73
CA SER A 2 19.95 8.75 0.09
C SER A 2 18.45 8.68 -0.15
N ASN A 3 17.98 7.60 -0.76
CA ASN A 3 16.59 7.33 -1.10
C ASN A 3 15.76 6.91 0.14
N GLN A 4 16.14 7.34 1.34
CA GLN A 4 15.52 6.86 2.58
C GLN A 4 14.14 7.47 2.76
N LEU A 5 13.19 6.65 3.25
CA LEU A 5 11.94 7.17 3.77
C LEU A 5 12.22 8.24 4.85
N PRO A 6 11.43 9.33 4.89
CA PRO A 6 11.54 10.29 5.97
C PRO A 6 11.10 9.61 7.26
N PRO A 7 11.41 10.20 8.44
CA PRO A 7 10.94 9.71 9.72
C PRO A 7 9.46 9.25 9.65
N PRO A 8 9.09 8.09 10.21
CA PRO A 8 7.74 7.53 10.04
C PRO A 8 6.59 8.48 10.39
N LEU A 9 6.80 9.37 11.38
CA LEU A 9 5.83 10.41 11.74
C LEU A 9 5.59 11.44 10.63
N LEU A 10 6.60 11.72 9.82
CA LEU A 10 6.46 12.58 8.64
C LEU A 10 5.79 11.83 7.49
N CYS A 11 6.06 10.53 7.32
CA CYS A 11 5.37 9.68 6.34
C CYS A 11 3.85 9.74 6.51
N MET A 12 3.33 9.74 7.74
CA MET A 12 1.89 9.83 8.02
C MET A 12 1.23 11.15 7.59
N ARG A 13 2.01 12.17 7.26
CA ARG A 13 1.52 13.47 6.78
C ARG A 13 1.63 13.64 5.27
N LEU A 14 2.28 12.70 4.58
CA LEU A 14 2.45 12.75 3.14
C LEU A 14 1.17 12.29 2.44
N PRO A 15 0.85 12.85 1.26
CA PRO A 15 -0.13 12.25 0.36
C PRO A 15 0.24 10.81 0.07
N VAL A 16 -0.78 9.94 -0.06
CA VAL A 16 -0.61 8.55 -0.48
C VAL A 16 -1.20 8.38 -1.86
N VAL A 17 -0.42 7.85 -2.78
CA VAL A 17 -0.78 7.60 -4.17
C VAL A 17 -0.67 6.10 -4.42
N PHE A 18 -1.57 5.56 -5.25
CA PHE A 18 -1.55 4.16 -5.66
C PHE A 18 -1.24 4.07 -7.15
N THR A 19 -0.45 3.07 -7.55
CA THR A 19 -0.47 2.64 -8.96
C THR A 19 -1.85 2.07 -9.30
N ALA A 20 -2.23 2.12 -10.59
CA ALA A 20 -3.51 1.59 -11.03
C ALA A 20 -3.63 0.07 -10.75
N ALA A 21 -2.52 -0.67 -10.76
CA ALA A 21 -2.50 -2.09 -10.43
C ALA A 21 -2.69 -2.32 -8.92
N ALA A 22 -1.94 -1.59 -8.08
CA ALA A 22 -2.09 -1.67 -6.63
C ALA A 22 -3.50 -1.26 -6.17
N TRP A 23 -4.07 -0.19 -6.74
CA TRP A 23 -5.44 0.24 -6.45
C TRP A 23 -6.46 -0.88 -6.74
N ARG A 24 -6.36 -1.50 -7.93
CA ARG A 24 -7.26 -2.59 -8.33
C ARG A 24 -7.08 -3.85 -7.48
N GLY A 25 -5.84 -4.19 -7.11
CA GLY A 25 -5.55 -5.38 -6.34
C GLY A 25 -5.89 -5.23 -4.85
N ALA A 26 -5.63 -4.06 -4.28
CA ALA A 26 -5.64 -3.84 -2.84
C ALA A 26 -6.93 -3.17 -2.35
N VAL A 27 -7.48 -2.23 -3.11
CA VAL A 27 -8.56 -1.33 -2.66
C VAL A 27 -9.90 -1.65 -3.32
N LEU A 28 -9.92 -1.80 -4.66
CA LEU A 28 -11.16 -2.17 -5.36
C LEU A 28 -11.53 -3.61 -5.04
N LEU A 29 -12.55 -3.75 -4.20
CA LEU A 29 -13.20 -5.04 -3.97
C LEU A 29 -13.99 -5.44 -5.22
N ASN A 30 -14.16 -6.76 -5.39
CA ASN A 30 -14.96 -7.33 -6.48
C ASN A 30 -16.32 -6.60 -6.56
N PRO A 31 -16.81 -6.18 -7.75
CA PRO A 31 -18.03 -5.38 -7.92
C PRO A 31 -19.32 -5.92 -7.26
N ALA A 32 -19.32 -7.15 -6.77
CA ALA A 32 -20.39 -7.69 -5.93
C ALA A 32 -20.44 -7.09 -4.50
N VAL A 33 -19.38 -6.40 -4.07
CA VAL A 33 -19.28 -5.72 -2.77
C VAL A 33 -19.50 -4.23 -2.99
N ASP A 34 -20.74 -3.88 -3.29
CA ASP A 34 -21.14 -2.55 -3.75
C ASP A 34 -21.52 -1.65 -2.55
N SER A 35 -20.59 -1.46 -1.61
CA SER A 35 -20.79 -0.53 -0.50
C SER A 35 -19.57 0.37 -0.25
N ALA A 36 -19.82 1.66 -0.07
CA ALA A 36 -18.78 2.64 0.27
C ALA A 36 -18.04 2.26 1.56
N GLN A 37 -18.74 1.64 2.52
CA GLN A 37 -18.15 1.19 3.78
C GLN A 37 -17.09 0.11 3.56
N ALA A 38 -17.35 -0.88 2.71
CA ALA A 38 -16.39 -1.94 2.45
C ALA A 38 -15.15 -1.41 1.74
N LEU A 39 -15.32 -0.45 0.82
CA LEU A 39 -14.20 0.24 0.18
C LEU A 39 -13.38 1.04 1.20
N GLU A 40 -14.03 1.79 2.10
CA GLU A 40 -13.35 2.57 3.13
C GLU A 40 -12.59 1.67 4.11
N ASP A 41 -13.21 0.60 4.59
CA ASP A 41 -12.58 -0.38 5.47
C ASP A 41 -11.37 -1.02 4.80
N ARG A 42 -11.50 -1.31 3.50
CA ARG A 42 -10.41 -1.85 2.71
C ARG A 42 -9.27 -0.87 2.58
N LEU A 43 -9.54 0.38 2.21
CA LEU A 43 -8.54 1.44 2.12
C LEU A 43 -7.83 1.65 3.46
N ARG A 44 -8.60 1.69 4.57
CA ARG A 44 -8.06 1.84 5.93
C ARG A 44 -7.12 0.68 6.29
N TYR A 45 -7.48 -0.54 5.92
CA TYR A 45 -6.63 -1.71 6.14
C TYR A 45 -5.30 -1.62 5.36
N VAL A 46 -5.35 -1.23 4.07
CA VAL A 46 -4.15 -1.06 3.24
C VAL A 46 -3.22 0.00 3.81
N LEU A 47 -3.77 1.18 4.14
CA LEU A 47 -3.00 2.30 4.68
C LEU A 47 -2.36 1.94 6.02
N ARG A 48 -3.12 1.27 6.91
CA ARG A 48 -2.59 0.80 8.20
C ARG A 48 -1.41 -0.14 8.01
N ALA A 49 -1.54 -1.14 7.13
CA ALA A 49 -0.47 -2.10 6.86
C ALA A 49 0.78 -1.40 6.29
N ALA A 50 0.61 -0.44 5.37
CA ALA A 50 1.73 0.33 4.82
C ALA A 50 2.46 1.15 5.91
N PHE A 51 1.73 1.84 6.78
CA PHE A 51 2.36 2.62 7.85
C PHE A 51 3.00 1.75 8.93
N GLU A 52 2.41 0.60 9.27
CA GLU A 52 3.03 -0.38 10.16
C GLU A 52 4.35 -0.90 9.58
N ALA A 53 4.41 -1.14 8.27
CA ALA A 53 5.63 -1.54 7.59
C ALA A 53 6.70 -0.43 7.62
N ILE A 54 6.34 0.82 7.32
CA ILE A 54 7.26 1.98 7.42
C ILE A 54 7.80 2.14 8.85
N LEU A 55 6.95 1.96 9.86
CA LEU A 55 7.35 2.03 11.27
C LEU A 55 8.30 0.88 11.67
N GLY A 56 8.10 -0.30 11.11
CA GLY A 56 8.96 -1.48 11.35
C GLY A 56 10.35 -1.37 10.71
N TYR A 57 10.46 -0.68 9.57
CA TYR A 57 11.70 -0.57 8.78
C TYR A 57 12.07 0.90 8.48
N PRO A 58 12.35 1.72 9.52
CA PRO A 58 12.46 3.18 9.37
C PRO A 58 13.71 3.65 8.62
N ARG A 59 14.62 2.75 8.24
CA ARG A 59 15.87 3.09 7.52
C ARG A 59 15.84 2.68 6.06
N ASP A 60 14.81 1.95 5.65
CA ASP A 60 14.76 1.38 4.33
C ASP A 60 14.20 2.41 3.34
N PRO A 61 14.74 2.45 2.11
CA PRO A 61 14.28 3.36 1.08
C PRO A 61 12.89 2.99 0.53
N HIS A 62 12.52 1.74 0.72
CA HIS A 62 11.25 1.17 0.36
C HIS A 62 10.96 -0.03 1.27
N VAL A 63 9.70 -0.36 1.44
CA VAL A 63 9.29 -1.47 2.31
C VAL A 63 8.23 -2.30 1.60
N ASP A 64 8.46 -3.61 1.54
CA ASP A 64 7.43 -4.55 1.11
C ASP A 64 6.53 -4.91 2.29
N PHE A 65 5.23 -5.03 2.02
CA PHE A 65 4.25 -5.47 3.01
C PHE A 65 3.20 -6.35 2.37
N GLU A 66 2.61 -7.23 3.17
CA GLU A 66 1.63 -8.20 2.71
C GLU A 66 0.27 -7.93 3.34
N MET A 67 -0.78 -8.18 2.57
CA MET A 67 -2.15 -8.09 3.05
C MET A 67 -3.00 -9.21 2.48
N ILE A 68 -4.07 -9.57 3.18
CA ILE A 68 -5.05 -10.54 2.67
C ILE A 68 -5.90 -9.85 1.60
N GLN A 69 -5.82 -10.28 0.35
CA GLN A 69 -6.56 -9.75 -0.80
C GLN A 69 -8.06 -10.04 -0.72
N THR A 70 -8.42 -11.29 -0.44
CA THR A 70 -9.80 -11.74 -0.32
C THR A 70 -9.93 -12.58 0.95
N ALA A 71 -11.01 -12.33 1.70
CA ALA A 71 -11.37 -13.21 2.80
C ALA A 71 -11.65 -14.62 2.24
N PRO A 72 -11.22 -15.68 2.92
CA PRO A 72 -11.35 -17.03 2.41
C PRO A 72 -12.84 -17.36 2.24
N LYS A 73 -13.24 -17.81 1.05
CA LYS A 73 -14.57 -18.40 0.83
C LYS A 73 -14.58 -19.84 1.35
N GLY A 74 -14.38 -20.01 2.65
CA GLY A 74 -14.27 -21.33 3.28
C GLY A 74 -13.07 -21.45 4.20
N HIS A 75 -12.04 -22.18 3.78
CA HIS A 75 -10.92 -22.52 4.65
C HIS A 75 -9.94 -21.34 4.80
N PRO A 76 -9.41 -21.06 6.01
CA PRO A 76 -8.45 -19.98 6.26
C PRO A 76 -7.18 -20.01 5.39
N GLN A 77 -6.89 -21.15 4.76
CA GLN A 77 -5.76 -21.36 3.86
C GLN A 77 -6.02 -20.85 2.43
N ASP A 78 -7.26 -20.51 2.09
CA ASP A 78 -7.65 -19.98 0.77
C ASP A 78 -7.49 -18.45 0.66
N CYS A 79 -6.88 -17.82 1.66
CA CYS A 79 -6.55 -16.40 1.63
C CYS A 79 -5.58 -16.13 0.46
N GLN A 80 -6.04 -15.37 -0.53
CA GLN A 80 -5.12 -14.82 -1.52
C GLN A 80 -4.34 -13.69 -0.87
N TRP A 81 -3.03 -13.85 -0.75
CA TRP A 81 -2.15 -12.80 -0.26
C TRP A 81 -1.74 -11.87 -1.41
N LEU A 82 -1.75 -10.57 -1.13
CA LEU A 82 -1.24 -9.56 -2.03
C LEU A 82 -0.03 -8.91 -1.37
N GLN A 83 1.11 -9.01 -2.06
CA GLN A 83 2.30 -8.25 -1.70
C GLN A 83 2.22 -6.88 -2.37
N LEU A 84 2.50 -5.86 -1.58
CA LEU A 84 2.56 -4.46 -1.96
C LEU A 84 3.91 -3.89 -1.54
N HIS A 85 4.24 -2.77 -2.15
CA HIS A 85 5.49 -2.06 -1.95
C HIS A 85 5.18 -0.60 -1.68
N VAL A 86 5.77 -0.03 -0.62
CA VAL A 86 5.69 1.40 -0.32
C VAL A 86 7.05 2.06 -0.48
N SER A 87 7.06 3.14 -1.25
CA SER A 87 8.25 3.95 -1.53
C SER A 87 7.92 5.44 -1.49
N LEU A 88 8.94 6.29 -1.49
CA LEU A 88 8.77 7.71 -1.76
C LEU A 88 8.76 7.97 -3.26
N VAL A 89 7.84 8.82 -3.70
CA VAL A 89 7.89 9.44 -5.02
C VAL A 89 8.06 10.94 -4.88
N GLN A 90 8.97 11.49 -5.68
CA GLN A 90 9.22 12.92 -5.80
C GLN A 90 9.28 13.26 -7.28
N GLU A 91 8.20 13.84 -7.78
CA GLU A 91 8.16 14.38 -9.14
C GLU A 91 8.49 15.89 -9.12
N PRO A 92 9.09 16.42 -10.20
CA PRO A 92 9.22 17.86 -10.38
C PRO A 92 7.86 18.53 -10.22
N GLU A 93 7.80 19.62 -9.45
CA GLU A 93 6.59 20.43 -9.25
C GLU A 93 5.44 19.76 -8.46
N GLN A 94 5.61 18.51 -8.00
CA GLN A 94 4.63 17.82 -7.15
C GLN A 94 5.10 17.73 -5.68
N PRO A 95 4.16 17.66 -4.72
CA PRO A 95 4.53 17.35 -3.35
C PRO A 95 5.11 15.94 -3.27
N VAL A 96 6.10 15.76 -2.38
CA VAL A 96 6.60 14.43 -2.02
C VAL A 96 5.44 13.58 -1.52
N ALA A 97 5.30 12.36 -2.04
CA ALA A 97 4.21 11.46 -1.71
C ALA A 97 4.72 10.05 -1.40
N LEU A 98 3.92 9.28 -0.69
CA LEU A 98 4.10 7.84 -0.55
C LEU A 98 3.42 7.16 -1.73
N LEU A 99 4.16 6.33 -2.45
CA LEU A 99 3.64 5.51 -3.54
C LEU A 99 3.43 4.08 -3.04
N ILE A 100 2.21 3.57 -3.17
CA ILE A 100 1.88 2.16 -2.97
C ILE A 100 1.74 1.50 -4.35
N SER A 101 2.51 0.44 -4.57
CA SER A 101 2.66 -0.25 -5.85
C SER A 101 2.73 -1.77 -5.66
N LEU A 102 2.73 -2.53 -6.75
CA LEU A 102 3.13 -3.93 -6.74
C LEU A 102 4.67 -4.02 -6.80
N PRO A 103 5.30 -5.04 -6.16
CA PRO A 103 6.77 -5.16 -6.09
C PRO A 103 7.50 -5.17 -7.44
N ARG A 104 6.83 -5.62 -8.51
CA ARG A 104 7.42 -5.74 -9.85
C ARG A 104 7.22 -4.51 -10.74
N GLU A 105 6.53 -3.47 -10.26
CA GLU A 105 6.35 -2.22 -11.02
C GLU A 105 7.62 -1.33 -10.98
N HIS A 106 8.60 -1.65 -10.14
CA HIS A 106 9.81 -0.86 -9.92
C HIS A 106 11.11 -1.57 -10.38
N GLN A 107 11.02 -2.62 -11.23
CA GLN A 107 12.18 -3.40 -11.70
C GLN A 107 12.79 -2.94 -13.05
N ASP A 108 12.47 -1.75 -13.53
CA ASP A 108 13.07 -1.19 -14.76
C ASP A 108 14.26 -0.27 -14.47
#